data_AF-A0A3C0G2K1-F1
#
_entry.id   AF-A0A3C0G2K1-F1
#
_cell.length_a   1.000
_cell.length_b   1.000
_cell.length_c   1.000
_cell.angle_alpha   90.00
_cell.angle_beta   90.00
_cell.angle_gamma   90.00
#
_symmetry.space_group_name_H-M   'P 1'
#
loop_
_entity.id
_entity.type
_entity.pdbx_description
1 polymer ?
#
loop_
_entity_poly.entity_id
_entity_poly.type
_entity_poly.pdbx_seq_one_letter_code
_entity_poly.pdbx_strand_id
1 'polypeptide(L)'
;MEGNKMLATQEISMAKKTKGIATTYRAGKGHEFKTCPNSCKLKPACRAGTDKVDANYLKALLRAVPKKGIAFTYSHFHWDTWFPLYKKAKETNKNVTTINYSADSWADAVKAVEAGVPTTTQIQESEIVKYRKGKIRAVQCPETNGKVSGCLDCGGGVPLCARADRDYVIVFPAHGAHKKKVGTSEAGGCYTSFGNVAIHYKKYANQEQNETDIERLKRFVAGLRKGSILRHHITGDIGNDNNDI
;
A
#
# COMPACT_ATOMS: atom_id res chain seq x y z
N MET A 1 3.76 -20.97 16.27
CA MET A 1 3.15 -19.87 17.04
C MET A 1 3.15 -18.66 16.13
N GLU A 2 1.98 -18.22 15.65
CA GLU A 2 1.90 -17.06 14.75
C GLU A 2 2.16 -15.78 15.55
N GLY A 3 3.15 -14.98 15.14
CA GLY A 3 3.54 -13.75 15.81
C GLY A 3 2.37 -12.77 15.86
N ASN A 4 2.26 -12.12 17.02
CA ASN A 4 1.23 -11.15 17.33
C ASN A 4 1.34 -9.93 16.38
N LYS A 5 0.53 -9.90 15.32
CA LYS A 5 0.44 -8.78 14.39
C LYS A 5 -0.74 -7.88 14.75
N MET A 6 -0.65 -6.61 14.36
CA MET A 6 -1.59 -5.57 14.78
C MET A 6 -2.27 -4.91 13.58
N LEU A 7 -3.39 -5.50 13.17
CA LEU A 7 -4.27 -4.91 12.16
C LEU A 7 -5.25 -3.95 12.83
N ALA A 8 -5.08 -2.66 12.61
CA ALA A 8 -6.12 -1.68 12.91
C ALA A 8 -7.02 -1.50 11.68
N THR A 9 -8.32 -1.37 11.93
CA THR A 9 -9.35 -1.24 10.90
C THR A 9 -10.20 -0.01 11.19
N GLN A 10 -10.57 0.71 10.13
CA GLN A 10 -11.41 1.89 10.23
C GLN A 10 -12.41 1.88 9.07
N GLU A 11 -13.69 1.76 9.39
CA GLU A 11 -14.76 1.67 8.39
C GLU A 11 -14.94 2.98 7.60
N ILE A 12 -14.85 4.12 8.29
CA ILE A 12 -14.93 5.45 7.67
C ILE A 12 -13.72 6.27 8.11
N SER A 13 -12.77 6.46 7.20
CA SER A 13 -11.60 7.29 7.47
C SER A 13 -11.96 8.77 7.44
N MET A 14 -11.28 9.56 8.29
CA MET A 14 -11.41 11.02 8.37
C MET A 14 -10.19 11.75 7.80
N ALA A 15 -9.16 11.02 7.37
CA ALA A 15 -7.96 11.63 6.80
C ALA A 15 -8.25 12.21 5.41
N LYS A 16 -7.71 13.39 5.10
CA LYS A 16 -7.98 14.16 3.87
C LYS A 16 -8.10 13.29 2.61
N LYS A 17 -7.07 12.49 2.32
CA LYS A 17 -6.99 11.65 1.11
C LYS A 17 -7.95 10.45 1.11
N THR A 18 -8.32 9.92 2.27
CA THR A 18 -9.14 8.71 2.41
C THR A 18 -10.48 8.98 3.05
N LYS A 19 -10.89 10.25 3.13
CA LYS A 19 -12.13 10.65 3.79
C LYS A 19 -13.31 9.90 3.17
N GLY A 20 -14.10 9.24 4.01
CA GLY A 20 -15.30 8.52 3.58
C GLY A 20 -15.06 7.12 3.00
N ILE A 21 -13.82 6.60 2.96
CA ILE A 21 -13.53 5.22 2.55
C ILE A 21 -13.03 4.37 3.72
N ALA A 22 -13.14 3.06 3.59
CA ALA A 22 -12.62 2.11 4.55
C ALA A 22 -11.09 2.00 4.43
N THR A 23 -10.41 1.86 5.56
CA THR A 23 -8.95 1.78 5.62
C THR A 23 -8.46 0.76 6.63
N THR A 24 -7.27 0.18 6.37
CA THR A 24 -6.55 -0.63 7.37
C THR A 24 -5.13 -0.12 7.59
N TYR A 25 -4.55 -0.46 8.73
CA TYR A 25 -3.17 -0.18 9.11
C TYR A 25 -2.59 -1.45 9.70
N ARG A 26 -1.37 -1.85 9.33
CA ARG A 26 -0.82 -3.14 9.76
C ARG A 26 0.59 -2.99 10.36
N ALA A 27 0.65 -2.81 11.66
CA ALA A 27 1.91 -2.77 12.42
C ALA A 27 2.33 -4.17 12.89
N GLY A 28 3.62 -4.34 13.23
CA GLY A 28 4.04 -5.48 14.04
C GLY A 28 4.01 -5.14 15.52
N LYS A 29 3.86 -6.14 16.39
CA LYS A 29 3.79 -5.90 17.84
C LYS A 29 5.06 -5.26 18.38
N GLY A 30 4.86 -4.16 19.11
CA GLY A 30 5.89 -3.32 19.71
C GLY A 30 6.73 -2.50 18.72
N HIS A 31 6.59 -2.73 17.41
CA HIS A 31 7.43 -2.09 16.39
C HIS A 31 6.66 -1.82 15.10
N GLU A 32 6.49 -0.54 14.81
CA GLU A 32 5.75 0.02 13.68
C GLU A 32 6.14 -0.61 12.33
N PHE A 33 7.43 -0.82 12.08
CA PHE A 33 7.94 -1.16 10.75
C PHE A 33 8.20 -2.66 10.53
N LYS A 34 7.86 -3.52 11.49
CA LYS A 34 8.14 -4.97 11.43
C LYS A 34 7.52 -5.68 10.22
N THR A 35 6.42 -5.16 9.70
CA THR A 35 5.75 -5.71 8.51
C THR A 35 6.29 -5.13 7.20
N CYS A 36 7.14 -4.10 7.25
CA CYS A 36 7.76 -3.47 6.08
C CYS A 36 9.01 -4.24 5.63
N PRO A 37 9.37 -4.18 4.33
CA PRO A 37 10.60 -4.81 3.87
C PRO A 37 11.83 -4.14 4.46
N ASN A 38 12.89 -4.90 4.75
CA ASN A 38 14.18 -4.31 5.17
C ASN A 38 14.77 -3.39 4.10
N SER A 39 14.51 -3.69 2.82
CA SER A 39 14.91 -2.89 1.67
C SER A 39 14.13 -1.57 1.48
N CYS A 40 13.09 -1.30 2.27
CA CYS A 40 12.29 -0.09 2.13
C CYS A 40 13.13 1.18 2.40
N LYS A 41 13.37 1.99 1.37
CA LYS A 41 14.12 3.25 1.48
C LYS A 41 13.40 4.31 2.31
N LEU A 42 12.08 4.26 2.42
CA LEU A 42 11.33 5.24 3.23
C LEU A 42 11.44 4.96 4.73
N LYS A 43 11.63 3.69 5.12
CA LYS A 43 11.76 3.27 6.51
C LYS A 43 13.05 3.85 7.11
N PRO A 44 13.04 4.36 8.36
CA PRO A 44 14.29 4.72 9.03
C PRO A 44 15.26 3.52 9.08
N ALA A 45 16.52 3.72 8.71
CA ALA A 45 17.51 2.64 8.62
C ALA A 45 17.68 1.87 9.96
N CYS A 46 17.54 2.57 11.09
CA CYS A 46 17.64 1.98 12.43
C CYS A 46 16.44 1.12 12.86
N ARG A 47 15.37 1.04 12.05
CA ARG A 47 14.17 0.27 12.40
C ARG A 47 14.15 -1.06 11.65
N ALA A 48 14.00 -2.15 12.39
CA ALA A 48 13.86 -3.49 11.83
C ALA A 48 12.57 -3.63 11.00
N GLY A 49 12.69 -4.31 9.87
CA GLY A 49 11.58 -4.86 9.07
C GLY A 49 11.76 -6.37 8.92
N THR A 50 11.36 -6.89 7.76
CA THR A 50 11.48 -8.31 7.40
C THR A 50 11.80 -8.48 5.92
N ASP A 51 12.43 -9.58 5.54
CA ASP A 51 12.69 -9.92 4.12
C ASP A 51 11.68 -10.95 3.58
N LYS A 52 10.77 -11.43 4.43
CA LYS A 52 9.82 -12.48 4.08
C LYS A 52 8.42 -11.90 3.94
N VAL A 53 7.78 -12.14 2.80
CA VAL A 53 6.35 -11.90 2.62
C VAL A 53 5.55 -12.90 3.47
N ASP A 54 4.53 -12.43 4.16
CA ASP A 54 3.58 -13.28 4.86
C ASP A 54 2.59 -13.90 3.86
N ALA A 55 2.91 -15.10 3.36
CA ALA A 55 2.12 -15.74 2.31
C ALA A 55 0.67 -16.06 2.73
N ASN A 56 0.43 -16.38 4.00
CA ASN A 56 -0.92 -16.67 4.50
C ASN A 56 -1.76 -15.40 4.58
N TYR A 57 -1.18 -14.33 5.14
CA TYR A 57 -1.83 -13.03 5.15
C TYR A 57 -2.03 -12.48 3.74
N LEU A 58 -1.06 -12.60 2.85
CA LEU A 58 -1.17 -12.17 1.46
C LEU A 58 -2.36 -12.85 0.75
N LYS A 59 -2.52 -14.17 0.91
CA LYS A 59 -3.69 -14.89 0.36
C LYS A 59 -5.02 -14.36 0.91
N ALA A 60 -5.07 -13.96 2.19
CA ALA A 60 -6.25 -13.35 2.79
C ALA A 60 -6.49 -11.93 2.25
N LEU A 61 -5.43 -11.12 2.16
CA LEU A 61 -5.44 -9.75 1.63
C LEU A 61 -5.93 -9.70 0.18
N LEU A 62 -5.48 -10.62 -0.67
CA LEU A 62 -5.90 -10.71 -2.07
C LEU A 62 -7.42 -10.95 -2.21
N ARG A 63 -8.03 -11.66 -1.26
CA ARG A 63 -9.47 -11.94 -1.22
C ARG A 63 -10.28 -10.91 -0.43
N ALA A 64 -9.61 -9.99 0.25
CA ALA A 64 -10.20 -9.02 1.16
C ALA A 64 -10.87 -7.85 0.42
N VAL A 65 -11.84 -8.15 -0.45
CA VAL A 65 -12.57 -7.14 -1.22
C VAL A 65 -14.01 -7.02 -0.71
N PRO A 66 -14.52 -5.80 -0.41
CA PRO A 66 -15.91 -5.60 -0.01
C PRO A 66 -16.89 -6.11 -1.09
N LYS A 67 -18.07 -6.57 -0.67
CA LYS A 67 -19.10 -7.07 -1.60
C LYS A 67 -19.51 -5.99 -2.60
N LYS A 68 -19.39 -6.28 -3.91
CA LYS A 68 -19.61 -5.30 -5.00
C LYS A 68 -18.74 -4.03 -4.88
N GLY A 69 -17.69 -4.07 -4.07
CA GLY A 69 -16.75 -2.97 -3.86
C GLY A 69 -15.40 -3.26 -4.51
N ILE A 70 -14.43 -2.44 -4.14
CA ILE A 70 -13.07 -2.47 -4.67
C ILE A 70 -12.07 -2.30 -3.53
N ALA A 71 -10.92 -2.96 -3.67
CA ALA A 71 -9.85 -2.87 -2.69
C ALA A 71 -8.49 -2.67 -3.37
N PHE A 72 -7.63 -1.88 -2.73
CA PHE A 72 -6.26 -1.69 -3.19
C PHE A 72 -5.29 -1.40 -2.04
N THR A 73 -4.01 -1.66 -2.28
CA THR A 73 -2.91 -1.38 -1.36
C THR A 73 -1.63 -1.05 -2.13
N TYR A 74 -0.57 -0.73 -1.39
CA TYR A 74 0.77 -0.52 -1.90
C TYR A 74 1.74 -1.46 -1.18
N SER A 75 2.75 -1.92 -1.89
CA SER A 75 3.84 -2.69 -1.28
C SER A 75 5.19 -2.20 -1.77
N HIS A 76 6.14 -2.07 -0.84
CA HIS A 76 7.55 -1.84 -1.13
C HIS A 76 8.34 -3.14 -1.28
N PHE A 77 7.73 -4.30 -1.04
CA PHE A 77 8.36 -5.58 -1.39
C PHE A 77 8.51 -5.65 -2.91
N HIS A 78 9.68 -6.08 -3.39
CA HIS A 78 9.90 -6.27 -4.81
C HIS A 78 8.82 -7.18 -5.38
N TRP A 79 8.25 -6.81 -6.53
CA TRP A 79 7.04 -7.45 -7.05
C TRP A 79 7.21 -8.94 -7.32
N ASP A 80 8.41 -9.42 -7.65
CA ASP A 80 8.72 -10.85 -7.80
C ASP A 80 8.34 -11.69 -6.58
N THR A 81 8.37 -11.11 -5.39
CA THR A 81 8.10 -11.84 -4.13
C THR A 81 6.63 -12.16 -3.91
N TRP A 82 5.70 -11.45 -4.55
CA TRP A 82 4.25 -11.59 -4.33
C TRP A 82 3.42 -11.69 -5.61
N PHE A 83 3.94 -11.24 -6.75
CA PHE A 83 3.20 -11.18 -8.00
C PHE A 83 2.79 -12.54 -8.57
N PRO A 84 3.55 -13.65 -8.42
CA PRO A 84 3.08 -14.97 -8.81
C PRO A 84 1.78 -15.39 -8.07
N LEU A 85 1.69 -15.09 -6.76
CA LEU A 85 0.47 -15.35 -5.99
C LEU A 85 -0.68 -14.43 -6.40
N TYR A 86 -0.38 -13.17 -6.73
CA TYR A 86 -1.35 -12.21 -7.25
C TYR A 86 -1.96 -12.68 -8.59
N LYS A 87 -1.13 -13.10 -9.56
CA LYS A 87 -1.58 -13.64 -10.85
C LYS A 87 -2.53 -14.83 -10.66
N LYS A 88 -2.11 -15.82 -9.85
CA LYS A 88 -2.95 -16.98 -9.52
C LYS A 88 -4.28 -16.59 -8.88
N ALA A 89 -4.30 -15.56 -8.04
CA ALA A 89 -5.53 -15.06 -7.45
C ALA A 89 -6.46 -14.41 -8.49
N LYS A 90 -5.92 -13.63 -9.45
CA LYS A 90 -6.69 -13.05 -10.56
C LYS A 90 -7.27 -14.09 -11.50
N GLU A 91 -6.54 -15.17 -11.78
CA GLU A 91 -7.02 -16.26 -12.64
C GLU A 91 -8.21 -17.00 -12.03
N THR A 92 -8.24 -17.11 -10.69
CA THR A 92 -9.24 -17.88 -9.95
C THR A 92 -10.39 -17.04 -9.40
N ASN A 93 -10.26 -15.71 -9.34
CA ASN A 93 -11.26 -14.82 -8.76
C ASN A 93 -11.49 -13.58 -9.62
N LYS A 94 -12.76 -13.24 -9.87
CA LYS A 94 -13.13 -12.05 -10.65
C LYS A 94 -12.84 -10.72 -9.94
N ASN A 95 -12.70 -10.73 -8.62
CA ASN A 95 -12.45 -9.52 -7.83
C ASN A 95 -11.39 -9.81 -6.77
N VAL A 96 -10.23 -9.16 -6.89
CA VAL A 96 -9.10 -9.29 -5.96
C VAL A 96 -8.59 -7.90 -5.57
N THR A 97 -8.01 -7.79 -4.38
CA THR A 97 -7.34 -6.57 -3.93
C THR A 97 -6.18 -6.24 -4.87
N THR A 98 -6.18 -5.05 -5.47
CA THR A 98 -5.08 -4.60 -6.31
C THR A 98 -3.88 -4.21 -5.46
N ILE A 99 -2.75 -4.88 -5.65
CA ILE A 99 -1.49 -4.53 -4.99
C ILE A 99 -0.67 -3.70 -5.97
N ASN A 100 -0.33 -2.48 -5.58
CA ASN A 100 0.52 -1.61 -6.37
C ASN A 100 1.96 -1.73 -5.89
N TYR A 101 2.87 -2.15 -6.76
CA TYR A 101 4.30 -2.08 -6.48
C TYR A 101 4.71 -0.61 -6.31
N SER A 102 5.38 -0.27 -5.21
CA SER A 102 5.91 1.06 -4.94
C SER A 102 7.38 1.08 -5.35
N ALA A 103 7.60 1.28 -6.64
CA ALA A 103 8.92 1.25 -7.25
C ALA A 103 9.76 2.46 -6.79
N ASP A 104 11.05 2.21 -6.57
CA ASP A 104 12.00 3.22 -6.09
C ASP A 104 12.42 4.21 -7.18
N SER A 105 12.19 3.89 -8.46
CA SER A 105 12.57 4.72 -9.59
C SER A 105 11.63 4.54 -10.78
N TRP A 106 11.64 5.49 -11.70
CA TRP A 106 10.90 5.38 -12.96
C TRP A 106 11.32 4.17 -13.79
N ALA A 107 12.62 3.89 -13.89
CA ALA A 107 13.13 2.78 -14.70
C ALA A 107 12.65 1.42 -14.16
N ASP A 108 12.67 1.26 -12.84
CA ASP A 108 12.12 0.08 -12.15
C ASP A 108 10.59 0.01 -12.31
N ALA A 109 9.90 1.14 -12.21
CA ALA A 109 8.46 1.21 -12.39
C ALA A 109 8.02 0.74 -13.79
N VAL A 110 8.76 1.12 -14.83
CA VAL A 110 8.47 0.69 -16.21
C VAL A 110 8.68 -0.81 -16.37
N LYS A 111 9.75 -1.39 -15.81
CA LYS A 111 9.99 -2.84 -15.86
C LYS A 111 8.83 -3.62 -15.22
N ALA A 112 8.34 -3.15 -14.08
CA ALA A 112 7.21 -3.77 -13.39
C ALA A 112 5.92 -3.70 -14.24
N VAL A 113 5.61 -2.56 -14.85
CA VAL A 113 4.44 -2.44 -15.75
C VAL A 113 4.59 -3.29 -17.01
N GLU A 114 5.79 -3.39 -17.60
CA GLU A 114 6.09 -4.29 -18.72
C GLU A 114 5.83 -5.77 -18.34
N ALA A 115 6.06 -6.15 -17.08
CA ALA A 115 5.73 -7.48 -16.53
C ALA A 115 4.23 -7.67 -16.18
N GLY A 116 3.41 -6.63 -16.35
CA GLY A 116 1.97 -6.62 -16.05
C GLY A 116 1.64 -6.32 -14.57
N VAL A 117 2.59 -5.78 -13.82
CA VAL A 117 2.41 -5.43 -12.41
C VAL A 117 1.77 -4.04 -12.31
N PRO A 118 0.68 -3.87 -11.54
CA PRO A 118 0.19 -2.54 -11.20
C PRO A 118 1.27 -1.79 -10.40
N THR A 119 1.73 -0.64 -10.88
CA THR A 119 2.87 0.04 -10.27
C THR A 119 2.59 1.51 -9.99
N THR A 120 3.25 2.00 -8.94
CA THR A 120 3.35 3.40 -8.57
C THR A 120 4.81 3.76 -8.30
N THR A 121 5.14 5.04 -8.39
CA THR A 121 6.47 5.53 -7.97
C THR A 121 6.38 6.98 -7.52
N GLN A 122 7.35 7.41 -6.71
CA GLN A 122 7.51 8.81 -6.34
C GLN A 122 8.47 9.48 -7.31
N ILE A 123 8.14 10.70 -7.75
CA ILE A 123 8.98 11.49 -8.66
C ILE A 123 9.02 12.95 -8.21
N GLN A 124 9.98 13.70 -8.72
CA GLN A 124 9.98 15.15 -8.57
C GLN A 124 8.86 15.78 -9.39
N GLU A 125 8.16 16.75 -8.81
CA GLU A 125 7.00 17.38 -9.44
C GLU A 125 7.32 18.04 -10.79
N SER A 126 8.49 18.68 -10.90
CA SER A 126 8.96 19.35 -12.11
C SER A 126 9.25 18.39 -13.29
N GLU A 127 9.22 17.08 -13.06
CA GLU A 127 9.64 16.07 -14.03
C GLU A 127 8.50 15.19 -14.54
N ILE A 128 7.27 15.34 -14.01
CA ILE A 128 6.11 14.50 -14.38
C ILE A 128 5.92 14.39 -15.90
N VAL A 129 6.03 15.51 -16.61
CA VAL A 129 5.83 15.58 -18.07
C VAL A 129 6.91 14.83 -18.88
N LYS A 130 8.05 14.51 -18.26
CA LYS A 130 9.20 13.85 -18.90
C LYS A 130 9.12 12.33 -18.85
N TYR A 131 8.23 11.76 -18.04
CA TYR A 131 8.18 10.33 -17.78
C TYR A 131 7.25 9.59 -18.74
N ARG A 132 7.80 9.17 -19.89
CA ARG A 132 7.17 8.28 -20.86
C ARG A 132 8.20 7.32 -21.44
N LYS A 133 7.86 6.02 -21.55
CA LYS A 133 8.65 5.01 -22.26
C LYS A 133 7.73 4.21 -23.17
N GLY A 134 7.84 4.44 -24.48
CA GLY A 134 6.93 3.88 -25.48
C GLY A 134 5.46 4.26 -25.21
N LYS A 135 4.61 3.24 -24.98
CA LYS A 135 3.19 3.42 -24.62
C LYS A 135 2.98 3.68 -23.13
N ILE A 136 3.95 3.33 -22.28
CA ILE A 136 3.84 3.49 -20.82
C ILE A 136 4.07 4.95 -20.45
N ARG A 137 3.08 5.55 -19.78
CA ARG A 137 3.09 6.96 -19.37
C ARG A 137 2.97 7.11 -17.87
N ALA A 138 3.53 8.19 -17.33
CA ALA A 138 3.25 8.63 -15.98
C ALA A 138 1.85 9.25 -15.91
N VAL A 139 1.05 8.83 -14.91
CA VAL A 139 -0.25 9.42 -14.61
C VAL A 139 -0.21 9.90 -13.16
N GLN A 140 -0.19 11.22 -12.96
CA GLN A 140 -0.18 11.80 -11.63
C GLN A 140 -1.46 11.44 -10.87
N CYS A 141 -1.32 11.10 -9.58
CA CYS A 141 -2.46 10.94 -8.69
C CYS A 141 -3.39 12.18 -8.75
N PRO A 142 -4.69 12.02 -9.08
CA PRO A 142 -5.59 13.17 -9.24
C PRO A 142 -5.77 14.02 -7.97
N GLU A 143 -5.57 13.45 -6.79
CA GLU A 143 -5.67 14.20 -5.53
C GLU A 143 -4.46 15.13 -5.33
N THR A 144 -3.28 14.77 -5.84
CA THR A 144 -2.07 15.60 -5.63
C THR A 144 -2.01 16.82 -6.54
N ASN A 145 -2.83 16.88 -7.60
CA ASN A 145 -3.00 18.06 -8.44
C ASN A 145 -4.40 18.69 -8.32
N GLY A 146 -5.14 18.38 -7.24
CA GLY A 146 -6.41 19.03 -6.92
C GLY A 146 -7.57 18.68 -7.84
N LYS A 147 -7.44 17.69 -8.73
CA LYS A 147 -8.53 17.26 -9.63
C LYS A 147 -9.65 16.51 -8.91
N VAL A 148 -9.36 15.96 -7.73
CA VAL A 148 -10.33 15.28 -6.86
C VAL A 148 -10.01 15.56 -5.40
N SER A 149 -10.99 15.42 -4.52
CA SER A 149 -10.84 15.65 -3.08
C SER A 149 -10.13 14.49 -2.36
N GLY A 150 -10.23 13.27 -2.87
CA GLY A 150 -9.61 12.11 -2.26
C GLY A 150 -9.73 10.83 -3.08
N CYS A 151 -9.60 9.69 -2.42
CA CYS A 151 -9.80 8.40 -3.04
C CYS A 151 -11.28 8.10 -3.32
N LEU A 152 -12.24 8.74 -2.64
CA LEU A 152 -13.66 8.44 -2.82
C LEU A 152 -14.17 8.82 -4.22
N ASP A 153 -13.73 9.98 -4.73
CA ASP A 153 -14.12 10.55 -6.03
C ASP A 153 -13.09 10.32 -7.14
N CYS A 154 -11.92 9.76 -6.81
CA CYS A 154 -10.87 9.43 -7.77
C CYS A 154 -11.37 8.50 -8.88
N GLY A 155 -11.15 8.91 -10.14
CA GLY A 155 -11.49 8.11 -11.31
C GLY A 155 -12.98 7.85 -11.47
N GLY A 156 -13.84 8.76 -11.02
CA GLY A 156 -15.30 8.60 -11.10
C GLY A 156 -15.85 7.55 -10.14
N GLY A 157 -15.27 7.44 -8.94
CA GLY A 157 -15.64 6.44 -7.93
C GLY A 157 -14.90 5.11 -8.03
N VAL A 158 -13.99 4.97 -9.01
CA VAL A 158 -13.09 3.81 -9.14
C VAL A 158 -11.65 4.33 -9.18
N PRO A 159 -10.95 4.37 -8.03
CA PRO A 159 -9.61 4.92 -7.91
C PRO A 159 -8.65 4.30 -8.92
N LEU A 160 -7.77 5.12 -9.50
CA LEU A 160 -6.79 4.62 -10.47
C LEU A 160 -5.93 3.48 -9.90
N CYS A 161 -5.60 3.53 -8.61
CA CYS A 161 -4.80 2.51 -7.92
C CYS A 161 -5.54 1.19 -7.68
N ALA A 162 -6.87 1.16 -7.85
CA ALA A 162 -7.69 -0.05 -7.81
C ALA A 162 -7.87 -0.70 -9.19
N ARG A 163 -7.38 -0.06 -10.26
CA ARG A 163 -7.45 -0.58 -11.64
C ARG A 163 -6.20 -1.41 -11.91
N ALA A 164 -6.32 -2.72 -11.75
CA ALA A 164 -5.19 -3.64 -11.93
C ALA A 164 -4.68 -3.65 -13.39
N ASP A 165 -5.59 -3.73 -14.34
CA ASP A 165 -5.25 -3.82 -15.77
C ASP A 165 -5.09 -2.40 -16.33
N ARG A 166 -3.83 -1.95 -16.38
CA ARG A 166 -3.45 -0.62 -16.87
C ARG A 166 -2.03 -0.64 -17.44
N ASP A 167 -1.78 0.26 -18.39
CA ASP A 167 -0.52 0.44 -19.11
C ASP A 167 0.25 1.69 -18.67
N TYR A 168 -0.06 2.22 -17.49
CA TYR A 168 0.53 3.44 -16.97
C TYR A 168 0.98 3.29 -15.52
N VAL A 169 2.03 4.03 -15.18
CA VAL A 169 2.55 4.14 -13.82
C VAL A 169 1.85 5.29 -13.12
N ILE A 170 1.29 5.06 -11.94
CA ILE A 170 0.71 6.13 -11.12
C ILE A 170 1.84 6.83 -10.36
N VAL A 171 2.00 8.12 -10.55
CA VAL A 171 3.10 8.88 -9.95
C VAL A 171 2.61 9.80 -8.84
N PHE A 172 3.40 9.88 -7.77
CA PHE A 172 3.18 10.79 -6.66
C PHE A 172 4.31 11.84 -6.62
N PRO A 173 4.00 13.13 -6.75
CA PRO A 173 5.00 14.18 -6.60
C PRO A 173 5.53 14.19 -5.17
N ALA A 174 6.85 14.30 -5.04
CA ALA A 174 7.51 14.50 -3.77
C ALA A 174 7.15 15.89 -3.20
N HIS A 175 6.52 15.91 -2.03
CA HIS A 175 6.19 17.14 -1.30
C HIS A 175 6.83 17.17 0.10
N GLY A 176 6.98 18.37 0.67
CA GLY A 176 7.44 18.58 2.05
C GLY A 176 8.96 18.55 2.25
N ALA A 177 9.38 18.53 3.51
CA ALA A 177 10.78 18.68 3.93
C ALA A 177 11.72 17.57 3.38
N HIS A 178 11.17 16.40 3.04
CA HIS A 178 11.92 15.27 2.52
C HIS A 178 11.89 15.13 1.00
N LYS A 179 11.35 16.13 0.27
CA LYS A 179 11.30 16.09 -1.20
C LYS A 179 12.66 15.89 -1.87
N LYS A 180 13.73 16.37 -1.22
CA LYS A 180 15.11 16.24 -1.70
C LYS A 180 15.65 14.80 -1.60
N LYS A 181 15.01 13.92 -0.84
CA LYS A 181 15.43 12.51 -0.67
C LYS A 181 14.88 11.59 -1.76
N VAL A 182 13.83 12.01 -2.48
CA VAL A 182 13.23 11.21 -3.55
C VAL A 182 14.21 11.09 -4.71
N GLY A 183 14.49 9.84 -5.12
CA GLY A 183 15.50 9.52 -6.15
C GLY A 183 16.94 9.44 -5.66
N THR A 184 17.17 9.55 -4.34
CA THR A 184 18.50 9.41 -3.72
C THR A 184 18.65 8.06 -3.00
N SER A 185 19.86 7.73 -2.56
CA SER A 185 20.14 6.56 -1.71
C SER A 185 19.84 6.80 -0.22
N GLU A 186 19.49 8.03 0.18
CA GLU A 186 19.24 8.35 1.58
C GLU A 186 17.94 7.73 2.10
N ALA A 187 18.05 6.91 3.14
CA ALA A 187 16.89 6.31 3.79
C ALA A 187 16.11 7.32 4.68
N GLY A 188 14.83 7.03 4.90
CA GLY A 188 13.92 7.80 5.74
C GLY A 188 12.85 8.57 4.96
N GLY A 189 12.05 9.37 5.66
CA GLY A 189 10.98 10.15 5.05
C GLY A 189 9.64 9.41 4.95
N CYS A 190 9.51 8.19 5.49
CA CYS A 190 8.21 7.56 5.68
C CYS A 190 7.32 8.47 6.54
N TYR A 191 6.18 8.91 6.01
CA TYR A 191 5.25 9.79 6.73
C TYR A 191 4.74 9.15 8.04
N THR A 192 4.81 7.82 8.15
CA THR A 192 4.57 7.04 9.36
C THR A 192 5.46 7.46 10.54
N SER A 193 6.64 8.03 10.28
CA SER A 193 7.56 8.50 11.31
C SER A 193 7.23 9.88 11.87
N PHE A 194 6.20 10.58 11.35
CA PHE A 194 5.97 11.99 11.67
C PHE A 194 4.52 12.30 12.06
N GLY A 195 4.37 13.36 12.88
CA GLY A 195 3.09 13.98 13.23
C GLY A 195 2.05 13.00 13.81
N ASN A 196 0.78 13.27 13.51
CA ASN A 196 -0.35 12.49 14.02
C ASN A 196 -0.32 11.03 13.55
N VAL A 197 0.24 10.76 12.36
CA VAL A 197 0.36 9.39 11.85
C VAL A 197 1.28 8.55 12.75
N ALA A 198 2.40 9.11 13.20
CA ALA A 198 3.29 8.42 14.12
C ALA A 198 2.61 8.07 15.45
N ILE A 199 1.79 8.96 15.99
CA ILE A 199 1.03 8.73 17.24
C ILE A 199 0.05 7.57 17.04
N HIS A 200 -0.75 7.59 15.97
CA HIS A 200 -1.69 6.52 15.66
C HIS A 200 -0.99 5.19 15.44
N TYR A 201 0.13 5.19 14.73
CA TYR A 201 0.81 3.96 14.38
C TYR A 201 1.55 3.33 15.56
N LYS A 202 2.12 4.15 16.46
CA LYS A 202 2.60 3.69 17.78
C LYS A 202 1.48 3.06 18.59
N LYS A 203 0.30 3.67 18.61
CA LYS A 203 -0.88 3.09 19.28
C LYS A 203 -1.23 1.73 18.67
N TYR A 204 -1.24 1.60 17.35
CA TYR A 204 -1.55 0.33 16.69
C TYR A 204 -0.49 -0.73 16.97
N ALA A 205 0.81 -0.40 16.96
CA ALA A 205 1.87 -1.35 17.30
C ALA A 205 1.77 -1.88 18.75
N ASN A 206 1.14 -1.13 19.65
CA ASN A 206 0.97 -1.48 21.06
C ASN A 206 -0.48 -1.87 21.41
N GLN A 207 -1.36 -2.05 20.42
CA GLN A 207 -2.74 -2.45 20.70
C GLN A 207 -2.79 -3.90 21.18
N GLU A 208 -3.83 -4.24 21.93
CA GLU A 208 -4.20 -5.63 22.18
C GLU A 208 -5.02 -6.17 21.02
N GLN A 209 -4.75 -7.41 20.62
CA GLN A 209 -5.48 -8.10 19.58
C GLN A 209 -5.57 -9.59 19.93
N ASN A 210 -6.80 -10.08 20.11
CA ASN A 210 -7.08 -11.45 20.54
C ASN A 210 -7.35 -12.42 19.36
N GLU A 211 -7.33 -11.90 18.13
CA GLU A 211 -7.54 -12.66 16.90
C GLU A 211 -6.34 -12.44 15.96
N THR A 212 -6.15 -13.32 15.00
CA THR A 212 -5.11 -13.14 13.97
C THR A 212 -5.45 -11.96 13.06
N ASP A 213 -4.43 -11.36 12.43
CA ASP A 213 -4.62 -10.36 11.37
C ASP A 213 -5.57 -10.85 10.26
N ILE A 214 -5.53 -12.14 9.95
CA ILE A 214 -6.34 -12.77 8.91
C ILE A 214 -7.81 -12.81 9.32
N GLU A 215 -8.10 -13.24 10.55
CA GLU A 215 -9.46 -13.29 11.10
C GLU A 215 -10.06 -11.89 11.18
N ARG A 216 -9.30 -10.93 11.74
CA ARG A 216 -9.70 -9.54 11.85
C ARG A 216 -10.00 -8.92 10.49
N LEU A 217 -9.14 -9.17 9.50
CA LEU A 217 -9.31 -8.68 8.13
C LEU A 217 -10.58 -9.22 7.48
N LYS A 218 -10.80 -10.55 7.58
CA LYS A 218 -11.99 -11.19 7.03
C LYS A 218 -13.27 -10.66 7.67
N ARG A 219 -13.29 -10.57 9.00
CA ARG A 219 -14.42 -10.05 9.77
C ARG A 219 -14.74 -8.60 9.39
N PHE A 220 -13.71 -7.75 9.32
CA PHE A 220 -13.86 -6.36 8.93
C PHE A 220 -14.44 -6.23 7.51
N VAL A 221 -13.85 -6.90 6.52
CA VAL A 221 -14.30 -6.81 5.12
C VAL A 221 -15.73 -7.33 4.95
N ALA A 222 -16.09 -8.40 5.66
CA ALA A 222 -17.45 -8.94 5.66
C ALA A 222 -18.49 -7.96 6.24
N GLY A 223 -18.09 -7.10 7.18
CA GLY A 223 -18.94 -6.09 7.79
C GLY A 223 -19.11 -4.80 6.96
N LEU A 224 -18.27 -4.57 5.95
CA LEU A 224 -18.33 -3.34 5.15
C LEU A 224 -19.59 -3.28 4.27
N ARG A 225 -20.14 -2.07 4.13
CA ARG A 225 -21.26 -1.77 3.21
C ARG A 225 -20.92 -2.25 1.77
N LYS A 226 -21.95 -2.74 1.07
CA LYS A 226 -21.82 -3.09 -0.36
C LYS A 226 -21.38 -1.87 -1.17
N GLY A 227 -20.44 -2.07 -2.09
CA GLY A 227 -19.90 -0.99 -2.92
C GLY A 227 -18.80 -0.16 -2.27
N SER A 228 -18.41 -0.46 -1.02
CA SER A 228 -17.34 0.29 -0.34
C SER A 228 -16.01 0.21 -1.06
N ILE A 229 -15.26 1.31 -0.98
CA ILE A 229 -13.86 1.39 -1.37
C ILE A 229 -13.03 1.07 -0.12
N LEU A 230 -12.10 0.13 -0.26
CA LEU A 230 -11.17 -0.25 0.81
C LEU A 230 -9.73 0.03 0.39
N ARG A 231 -9.05 0.90 1.12
CA ARG A 231 -7.60 1.08 0.99
C ARG A 231 -6.90 0.36 2.15
N HIS A 232 -6.31 -0.79 1.86
CA HIS A 232 -5.50 -1.46 2.87
C HIS A 232 -4.18 -0.70 3.10
N HIS A 233 -3.61 -0.92 4.28
CA HIS A 233 -2.27 -0.50 4.66
C HIS A 233 -1.99 0.97 4.33
N ILE A 234 -2.72 1.87 4.99
CA ILE A 234 -2.31 3.27 5.05
C ILE A 234 -0.89 3.35 5.60
N THR A 235 -0.51 2.48 6.52
CA THR A 235 0.87 2.25 6.94
C THR A 235 1.08 0.75 7.20
N GLY A 236 2.33 0.31 7.13
CA GLY A 236 2.70 -1.11 7.17
C GLY A 236 2.68 -1.76 5.80
N ASP A 237 3.10 -3.02 5.73
CA ASP A 237 3.20 -3.77 4.47
C ASP A 237 2.85 -5.27 4.67
N ILE A 238 3.06 -6.09 3.64
CA ILE A 238 2.67 -7.51 3.58
C ILE A 238 3.68 -8.48 4.23
N GLY A 239 4.69 -7.96 4.93
CA GLY A 239 5.77 -8.75 5.51
C GLY A 239 5.34 -9.61 6.69
N ASN A 240 6.12 -10.65 6.96
CA ASN A 240 6.00 -11.51 8.13
C ASN A 240 6.89 -11.00 9.26
N ASP A 241 6.30 -10.65 10.41
CA ASP A 241 7.03 -10.13 11.57
C ASP A 241 7.59 -11.22 12.51
N ASN A 242 7.39 -12.50 12.16
CA ASN A 242 8.11 -13.62 12.77
C ASN A 242 9.58 -13.54 12.34
N ASN A 243 10.37 -12.76 13.07
CA ASN A 243 11.83 -12.89 13.11
C ASN A 243 12.25 -14.05 14.02
N ASP A 244 11.56 -15.19 13.92
CA ASP A 244 12.05 -16.44 14.49
C ASP A 244 12.85 -17.14 13.39
N ILE A 245 14.16 -17.21 13.64
CA ILE A 245 15.01 -18.31 13.16
C ILE A 245 14.43 -19.61 13.75
#